data_AF-A0A2M7T898-F1
#
_entry.id   AF-A0A2M7T898-F1
#
_cell.length_a   1.000
_cell.length_b   1.000
_cell.length_c   1.000
_cell.angle_alpha   90.00
_cell.angle_beta   90.00
_cell.angle_gamma   90.00
#
_symmetry.space_group_name_H-M   'P 1'
#
loop_
_entity.id
_entity.type
_entity.pdbx_description
1 polymer ?
#
loop_
_entity_poly.entity_id
_entity_poly.type
_entity_poly.pdbx_seq_one_letter_code
_entity_poly.pdbx_strand_id
1 'polypeptide(L)'
;MEQFITNREELIDDWKAAASHIKAEFGIEKAIGYFVGEKFYNLTEEVKRLQRDNKDDSKIVNNLERLLFRCSQEIMATFTEQELNDYFRSNPRFGALGHVLNEDGHRLFVEKGAVEHTIDTEIEDALIMGEMKKYLKVNP
;
A
#
# COMPACT_ATOMS: atom_id res chain seq x y z
N MET A 1 9.33 -16.54 -10.61
CA MET A 1 9.67 -15.69 -9.45
C MET A 1 10.55 -14.51 -9.86
N GLU A 2 11.70 -14.73 -10.52
CA GLU A 2 12.58 -13.63 -10.97
C GLU A 2 11.87 -12.64 -11.91
N GLN A 3 11.14 -13.13 -12.91
CA GLN A 3 10.33 -12.29 -13.80
C GLN A 3 9.23 -11.50 -13.06
N PHE A 4 8.64 -12.08 -12.01
CA PHE A 4 7.65 -11.37 -11.19
C PHE A 4 8.29 -10.17 -10.47
N ILE A 5 9.47 -10.36 -9.90
CA ILE A 5 10.19 -9.31 -9.18
C ILE A 5 10.59 -8.19 -10.14
N THR A 6 11.19 -8.50 -11.28
CA THR A 6 11.59 -7.49 -12.27
C THR A 6 10.40 -6.68 -12.75
N ASN A 7 9.28 -7.32 -13.10
CA ASN A 7 8.06 -6.61 -13.50
C ASN A 7 7.53 -5.70 -12.38
N ARG A 8 7.61 -6.13 -11.12
CA ARG A 8 7.21 -5.29 -9.98
C ARG A 8 8.19 -4.15 -9.72
N GLU A 9 9.47 -4.34 -9.98
CA GLU A 9 10.46 -3.27 -9.87
C GLU A 9 10.18 -2.16 -10.89
N GLU A 10 9.89 -2.49 -12.15
CA GLU A 10 9.50 -1.52 -13.18
C GLU A 10 8.20 -0.79 -12.79
N LEU A 11 7.19 -1.51 -12.30
CA LEU A 11 5.91 -0.91 -11.89
C LEU A 11 6.07 0.10 -10.75
N ILE A 12 7.01 -0.08 -9.83
CA ILE A 12 7.26 0.88 -8.74
C ILE A 12 7.73 2.23 -9.29
N ASP A 13 8.55 2.25 -10.35
CA ASP A 13 9.00 3.50 -10.97
C ASP A 13 7.84 4.23 -11.64
N ASP A 14 6.97 3.48 -12.33
CA ASP A 14 5.74 4.01 -12.92
C ASP A 14 4.78 4.56 -11.84
N TRP A 15 4.64 3.85 -10.71
CA TRP A 15 3.83 4.31 -9.59
C TRP A 15 4.38 5.60 -8.98
N LYS A 16 5.69 5.72 -8.82
CA LYS A 16 6.33 6.96 -8.35
C LYS A 16 6.08 8.13 -9.30
N ALA A 17 6.23 7.92 -10.61
CA ALA A 17 5.97 8.94 -11.61
C ALA A 17 4.50 9.39 -11.54
N ALA A 18 3.56 8.44 -11.53
CA ALA A 18 2.13 8.73 -11.37
C ALA A 18 1.82 9.47 -10.08
N ALA A 19 2.40 9.06 -8.94
CA ALA A 19 2.20 9.73 -7.66
C ALA A 19 2.70 11.18 -7.69
N SER A 20 3.81 11.44 -8.37
CA SER A 20 4.35 12.79 -8.55
C SER A 20 3.41 13.67 -9.38
N HIS A 21 2.85 13.13 -10.46
CA HIS A 21 1.82 13.82 -11.26
C HIS A 21 0.54 14.07 -10.46
N ILE A 22 0.04 13.07 -9.74
CA ILE A 22 -1.15 13.22 -8.89
C ILE A 22 -0.91 14.27 -7.80
N LYS A 23 0.29 14.31 -7.20
CA LYS A 23 0.65 15.31 -6.19
C LYS A 23 0.58 16.73 -6.76
N ALA A 24 1.04 16.92 -7.99
CA ALA A 24 1.03 18.22 -8.67
C ALA A 24 -0.39 18.66 -9.08
N GLU A 25 -1.25 17.74 -9.52
CA GLU A 25 -2.57 18.07 -10.07
C GLU A 25 -3.70 18.05 -9.02
N PHE A 26 -3.66 17.10 -8.09
CA PHE A 26 -4.76 16.81 -7.15
C PHE A 26 -4.36 16.96 -5.68
N GLY A 27 -3.10 17.28 -5.42
CA GLY A 27 -2.57 17.50 -4.07
C GLY A 27 -2.10 16.22 -3.38
N ILE A 28 -1.55 16.43 -2.19
CA ILE A 28 -0.79 15.41 -1.49
C ILE A 28 -1.62 14.21 -1.01
N GLU A 29 -2.81 14.46 -0.48
CA GLU A 29 -3.66 13.41 0.07
C GLU A 29 -3.98 12.36 -1.00
N LYS A 30 -4.30 12.80 -2.23
CA LYS A 30 -4.55 11.91 -3.35
C LYS A 30 -3.31 11.14 -3.78
N ALA A 31 -2.14 11.78 -3.79
CA ALA A 31 -0.90 11.12 -4.14
C ALA A 31 -0.49 10.05 -3.12
N ILE A 32 -0.62 10.33 -1.83
CA ILE A 32 -0.34 9.35 -0.76
C ILE A 32 -1.37 8.23 -0.78
N GLY A 33 -2.66 8.54 -0.91
CA GLY A 33 -3.70 7.53 -1.04
C GLY A 33 -3.46 6.58 -2.22
N TYR A 34 -2.99 7.11 -3.35
CA TYR A 34 -2.62 6.28 -4.50
C TYR A 34 -1.38 5.40 -4.21
N PHE A 35 -0.26 6.02 -3.85
CA PHE A 35 1.01 5.29 -3.81
C PHE A 35 1.12 4.40 -2.56
N VAL A 36 0.74 4.94 -1.40
CA VAL A 36 0.78 4.22 -0.11
C VAL A 36 -0.49 3.43 0.08
N GLY A 37 -1.65 4.10 0.00
CA GLY A 37 -2.95 3.52 0.34
C GLY A 37 -3.40 2.38 -0.56
N GLU A 38 -3.05 2.44 -1.84
CA GLU A 38 -3.42 1.41 -2.82
C GLU A 38 -2.22 0.57 -3.25
N LYS A 39 -1.20 1.17 -3.87
CA LYS A 39 -0.12 0.40 -4.52
C LYS A 39 0.75 -0.33 -3.50
N PHE A 40 1.27 0.37 -2.51
CA PHE A 40 2.13 -0.23 -1.50
C PHE A 40 1.37 -1.21 -0.60
N TYR A 41 0.11 -0.90 -0.27
CA TYR A 41 -0.78 -1.81 0.45
C TYR A 41 -0.96 -3.13 -0.32
N ASN A 42 -1.40 -3.09 -1.59
CA ASN A 42 -1.62 -4.29 -2.41
C ASN A 42 -0.32 -5.10 -2.58
N LEU A 43 0.82 -4.41 -2.76
CA LEU A 43 2.13 -5.07 -2.85
C LEU A 43 2.51 -5.76 -1.53
N THR A 44 2.28 -5.11 -0.40
CA THR A 44 2.56 -5.67 0.93
C THR A 44 1.70 -6.90 1.17
N GLU A 45 0.40 -6.83 0.88
CA GLU A 45 -0.52 -7.96 0.99
C GLU A 45 -0.05 -9.15 0.13
N GLU A 46 0.25 -8.90 -1.15
CA GLU A 46 0.72 -9.92 -2.10
C GLU A 46 2.03 -10.57 -1.62
N VAL A 47 3.00 -9.75 -1.19
CA VAL A 47 4.28 -10.23 -0.68
C VAL A 47 4.09 -11.07 0.59
N LYS A 48 3.26 -10.63 1.55
CA LYS A 48 3.04 -11.39 2.79
C LYS A 48 2.37 -12.72 2.53
N ARG A 49 1.42 -12.78 1.59
CA ARG A 49 0.84 -14.05 1.14
C ARG A 49 1.90 -14.98 0.55
N LEU A 50 2.70 -14.49 -0.40
CA LEU A 50 3.76 -15.28 -1.03
C LEU A 50 4.85 -15.73 -0.05
N GLN A 51 5.20 -14.90 0.94
CA GLN A 51 6.13 -15.26 2.01
C GLN A 51 5.57 -16.40 2.87
N ARG A 52 4.27 -16.42 3.18
CA ARG A 52 3.63 -17.54 3.90
C ARG A 52 3.68 -18.83 3.08
N ASP A 53 3.38 -18.75 1.79
CA ASP A 53 3.34 -19.91 0.89
C ASP A 53 4.73 -20.48 0.60
N ASN A 54 5.78 -19.66 0.68
CA ASN A 54 7.17 -20.03 0.38
C ASN A 54 8.09 -19.89 1.60
N LYS A 55 7.55 -20.04 2.82
CA LYS A 55 8.25 -19.75 4.08
C LYS A 55 9.60 -20.47 4.27
N ASP A 56 9.78 -21.61 3.63
CA ASP A 56 10.99 -22.44 3.73
C ASP A 56 12.03 -22.12 2.63
N ASP A 57 11.67 -21.29 1.63
CA ASP A 57 12.59 -20.82 0.58
C ASP A 57 13.09 -19.41 0.92
N SER A 58 14.20 -19.36 1.65
CA SER A 58 14.83 -18.11 2.09
C SER A 58 15.22 -17.18 0.94
N LYS A 59 15.57 -17.72 -0.24
CA LYS A 59 15.91 -16.91 -1.41
C LYS A 59 14.67 -16.16 -1.91
N ILE A 60 13.54 -16.84 -2.02
CA ILE A 60 12.27 -16.21 -2.42
C ILE A 60 11.84 -15.16 -1.40
N VAL A 61 11.85 -15.50 -0.11
CA VAL A 61 11.46 -14.59 0.97
C VAL A 61 12.29 -13.31 0.97
N ASN A 62 13.63 -13.43 0.88
CA ASN A 62 14.54 -12.28 0.84
C ASN A 62 14.30 -11.38 -0.39
N ASN A 63 14.03 -12.00 -1.53
CA ASN A 63 13.74 -11.29 -2.77
C ASN A 63 12.43 -10.48 -2.69
N LEU A 64 11.38 -11.06 -2.10
CA LEU A 64 10.11 -10.36 -1.87
C LEU A 64 10.28 -9.22 -0.87
N GLU A 65 11.09 -9.43 0.17
CA GLU A 65 11.41 -8.41 1.16
C GLU A 65 12.15 -7.21 0.54
N ARG A 66 13.10 -7.49 -0.36
CA ARG A 66 13.82 -6.46 -1.12
C ARG A 66 12.88 -5.58 -1.95
N LEU A 67 11.81 -6.16 -2.47
CA LEU A 67 10.81 -5.44 -3.26
C LEU A 67 10.03 -4.43 -2.41
N LEU A 68 9.62 -4.82 -1.20
CA LEU A 68 8.97 -3.92 -0.24
C LEU A 68 9.92 -2.80 0.19
N PHE A 69 11.17 -3.14 0.50
CA PHE A 69 12.18 -2.15 0.87
C PHE A 69 12.42 -1.14 -0.26
N ARG A 70 12.55 -1.59 -1.51
CA ARG A 70 12.71 -0.67 -2.65
C ARG A 70 11.50 0.24 -2.80
N CYS A 71 10.28 -0.30 -2.77
CA CYS A 71 9.06 0.53 -2.86
C CYS A 71 9.01 1.58 -1.74
N SER A 72 9.42 1.22 -0.51
CA SER A 72 9.43 2.17 0.60
C SER A 72 10.45 3.29 0.44
N GLN A 73 11.62 3.02 -0.15
CA GLN A 73 12.59 4.08 -0.49
C GLN A 73 11.99 5.09 -1.46
N GLU A 74 11.27 4.63 -2.49
CA GLU A 74 10.64 5.52 -3.46
C GLU A 74 9.50 6.35 -2.86
N ILE A 75 8.72 5.76 -1.94
CA ILE A 75 7.69 6.47 -1.18
C ILE A 75 8.32 7.56 -0.31
N MET A 76 9.36 7.22 0.46
CA MET A 76 10.07 8.17 1.33
C MET A 76 10.85 9.24 0.55
N ALA A 77 11.16 9.01 -0.73
CA ALA A 77 11.71 10.03 -1.62
C ALA A 77 10.63 10.97 -2.18
N THR A 78 9.36 10.55 -2.20
CA THR A 78 8.23 11.29 -2.76
C THR A 78 7.47 12.11 -1.71
N PHE A 79 7.41 11.58 -0.47
CA PHE A 79 6.69 12.17 0.65
C PHE A 79 7.59 12.33 1.86
N THR A 80 7.38 13.40 2.62
CA THR A 80 8.07 13.64 3.88
C THR A 80 7.53 12.72 4.98
N GLU A 81 8.34 12.52 6.01
CA GLU A 81 7.95 11.75 7.19
C GLU A 81 6.67 12.30 7.85
N GLN A 82 6.53 13.62 7.94
CA GLN A 82 5.34 14.26 8.53
C GLN A 82 4.07 13.93 7.72
N GLU A 83 4.15 14.04 6.39
CA GLU A 83 3.03 13.75 5.49
C GLU A 83 2.58 12.28 5.60
N LEU A 84 3.53 11.35 5.74
CA LEU A 84 3.23 9.93 5.96
C LEU A 84 2.60 9.70 7.34
N ASN A 85 3.14 10.32 8.40
CA ASN A 85 2.57 10.20 9.74
C ASN A 85 1.13 10.73 9.79
N ASP A 86 0.87 11.88 9.17
CA ASP A 86 -0.48 12.47 9.14
C ASP A 86 -1.46 11.60 8.35
N TYR A 87 -1.01 11.00 7.24
CA TYR A 87 -1.82 10.03 6.50
C TYR A 87 -2.20 8.81 7.35
N PHE A 88 -1.26 8.18 8.07
CA PHE A 88 -1.62 7.02 8.89
C PHE A 88 -2.44 7.38 10.14
N ARG A 89 -2.32 8.62 10.66
CA ARG A 89 -3.14 9.11 11.78
C ARG A 89 -4.59 9.37 11.40
N SER A 90 -4.89 9.64 10.13
CA SER A 90 -6.26 9.84 9.68
C SER A 90 -7.07 8.54 9.59
N ASN A 91 -6.44 7.39 9.87
CA ASN A 91 -7.03 6.05 9.76
C ASN A 91 -7.64 5.80 8.36
N PRO A 92 -6.79 5.82 7.31
CA PRO A 92 -7.26 5.75 5.94
C PRO A 92 -7.80 4.35 5.64
N ARG A 93 -8.77 4.29 4.72
CA ARG A 93 -9.14 3.02 4.08
C ARG A 93 -8.09 2.66 3.02
N PHE A 94 -7.74 1.39 2.94
CA PHE A 94 -6.73 0.89 2.01
C PHE A 94 -7.35 0.27 0.75
N GLY A 95 -6.50 0.01 -0.25
CA GLY A 95 -6.89 -0.52 -1.55
C GLY A 95 -7.54 0.50 -2.47
N ALA A 96 -7.94 0.05 -3.67
CA ALA A 96 -8.43 0.94 -4.73
C ALA A 96 -9.68 1.72 -4.34
N LEU A 97 -10.56 1.11 -3.54
CA LEU A 97 -11.77 1.78 -3.07
C LEU A 97 -11.47 2.81 -1.98
N GLY A 98 -10.50 2.57 -1.10
CA GLY A 98 -10.05 3.55 -0.12
C GLY A 98 -9.38 4.78 -0.75
N HIS A 99 -8.75 4.61 -1.92
CA HIS A 99 -8.18 5.72 -2.68
C HIS A 99 -9.26 6.55 -3.43
N VAL A 100 -10.25 5.87 -4.02
CA VAL A 100 -11.24 6.49 -4.91
C VAL A 100 -12.46 7.03 -4.16
N LEU A 101 -12.95 6.30 -3.17
CA LEU A 101 -14.20 6.64 -2.46
C LEU A 101 -13.91 7.35 -1.14
N ASN A 102 -14.85 8.22 -0.75
CA ASN A 102 -14.95 8.71 0.61
C ASN A 102 -15.83 7.75 1.46
N GLU A 103 -15.99 8.06 2.74
CA GLU A 103 -16.73 7.22 3.69
C GLU A 103 -18.19 6.98 3.26
N ASP A 104 -18.87 8.01 2.76
CA ASP A 104 -20.25 7.90 2.27
C ASP A 104 -20.35 7.00 1.03
N GLY A 105 -19.41 7.15 0.08
CA GLY A 105 -19.33 6.31 -1.10
C GLY A 105 -19.05 4.85 -0.74
N HIS A 106 -18.14 4.61 0.21
CA HIS A 106 -17.85 3.27 0.69
C HIS A 106 -19.08 2.63 1.36
N ARG A 107 -19.76 3.35 2.26
CA ARG A 107 -21.00 2.87 2.90
C ARG A 107 -22.06 2.49 1.88
N LEU A 108 -22.26 3.34 0.87
CA LEU A 108 -23.22 3.05 -0.20
C LEU A 108 -22.88 1.73 -0.92
N PHE A 109 -21.60 1.47 -1.19
CA PHE A 109 -21.18 0.25 -1.88
C PHE A 109 -21.40 -1.00 -1.02
N VAL A 110 -21.14 -0.91 0.29
CA VAL A 110 -21.42 -1.99 1.24
C VAL A 110 -22.93 -2.23 1.36
N GLU A 111 -23.74 -1.19 1.52
CA GLU A 111 -25.20 -1.29 1.61
C GLU A 111 -25.84 -1.93 0.36
N LYS A 112 -25.24 -1.70 -0.81
CA LYS A 112 -25.69 -2.31 -2.08
C LYS A 112 -25.14 -3.72 -2.29
N GLY A 113 -24.32 -4.24 -1.39
CA GLY A 113 -23.67 -5.56 -1.53
C GLY A 113 -22.65 -5.59 -2.67
N ALA A 114 -22.19 -4.44 -3.14
CA ALA A 114 -21.17 -4.36 -4.19
C ALA A 114 -19.77 -4.69 -3.65
N VAL A 115 -19.58 -4.55 -2.34
CA VAL A 115 -18.35 -4.85 -1.62
C VAL A 115 -18.72 -5.52 -0.29
N GLU A 116 -18.07 -6.62 0.00
CA GLU A 116 -18.15 -7.26 1.31
C GLU A 116 -17.16 -6.58 2.26
N HIS A 117 -17.64 -6.15 3.43
CA HIS A 117 -16.81 -5.56 4.46
C HIS A 117 -17.15 -6.22 5.79
N THR A 118 -16.19 -6.97 6.33
CA THR A 118 -16.33 -7.75 7.56
C THR A 118 -15.26 -7.35 8.56
N ILE A 119 -15.44 -7.75 9.81
CA ILE A 119 -14.42 -7.59 10.86
C ILE A 119 -13.10 -8.25 10.44
N ASP A 120 -13.15 -9.38 9.73
CA ASP A 120 -11.95 -10.06 9.25
C ASP A 120 -11.17 -9.18 8.25
N THR A 121 -11.86 -8.49 7.34
CA THR A 121 -11.21 -7.55 6.41
C THR A 121 -10.57 -6.37 7.15
N GLU A 122 -11.21 -5.84 8.20
CA GLU A 122 -10.62 -4.78 9.03
C GLU A 122 -9.37 -5.24 9.79
N ILE A 123 -9.38 -6.50 10.28
CA ILE A 123 -8.22 -7.10 10.96
C ILE A 123 -7.06 -7.28 9.98
N GLU A 124 -7.33 -7.78 8.77
CA GLU A 124 -6.31 -7.94 7.74
C GLU A 124 -5.69 -6.60 7.35
N ASP A 125 -6.52 -5.57 7.12
CA ASP A 125 -6.06 -4.20 6.84
C ASP A 125 -5.16 -3.66 7.95
N ALA A 126 -5.54 -3.85 9.21
CA ALA A 126 -4.74 -3.41 10.35
C ALA A 126 -3.38 -4.14 10.43
N LEU A 127 -3.35 -5.44 10.13
CA LEU A 127 -2.10 -6.21 10.08
C LEU A 127 -1.18 -5.74 8.95
N ILE A 128 -1.72 -5.55 7.74
CA ILE A 128 -0.95 -5.04 6.60
C ILE A 128 -0.45 -3.62 6.86
N MET A 129 -1.28 -2.74 7.43
CA MET A 129 -0.86 -1.41 7.86
C MET A 129 0.32 -1.49 8.85
N GLY A 130 0.24 -2.39 9.84
CA GLY A 130 1.33 -2.64 10.77
C GLY A 130 2.63 -3.04 10.08
N GLU A 131 2.55 -3.89 9.05
CA GLU A 131 3.70 -4.25 8.23
C GLU A 131 4.25 -3.07 7.41
N MET A 132 3.39 -2.29 6.74
CA MET A 132 3.80 -1.12 5.95
C MET A 132 4.55 -0.10 6.80
N LYS A 133 4.07 0.18 8.02
CA LYS A 133 4.69 1.16 8.94
C LYS A 133 6.16 0.82 9.27
N LYS A 134 6.53 -0.47 9.31
CA LYS A 134 7.92 -0.91 9.54
C LYS A 134 8.89 -0.38 8.49
N TYR A 135 8.43 -0.18 7.25
CA TYR A 135 9.28 0.28 6.14
C TYR A 135 9.28 1.79 5.96
N LEU A 136 8.28 2.49 6.49
CA LEU A 136 8.01 3.91 6.21
C LEU A 136 8.46 4.86 7.32
N LYS A 137 9.18 4.37 8.34
CA LYS A 137 9.62 5.16 9.51
C LYS A 137 8.47 5.93 10.19
N VAL A 138 7.26 5.37 10.14
CA VAL A 138 6.09 5.95 10.79
C VAL A 138 6.10 5.46 12.23
N ASN A 139 6.08 6.40 13.18
CA ASN A 139 6.08 6.03 14.60
C ASN A 139 4.78 5.30 14.97
N PRO A 140 4.84 4.23 15.77
CA PRO A 140 3.66 3.56 16.31
C PRO A 140 2.74 4.51 17.08
#